data_AF-A0A497J9E7-F1
#
_entry.id   AF-A0A497J9E7-F1
#
_cell.length_a   1.000
_cell.length_b   1.000
_cell.length_c   1.000
_cell.angle_alpha   90.00
_cell.angle_beta   90.00
_cell.angle_gamma   90.00
#
_symmetry.space_group_name_H-M   'P 1'
#
loop_
_entity.id
_entity.type
_entity.pdbx_description
1 polymer ?
#
loop_
_entity_poly.entity_id
_entity_poly.type
_entity_poly.pdbx_seq_one_letter_code
_entity_poly.pdbx_strand_id
1 'polypeptide(L)' 'MNIEERKRQAACSAAKLIKDGDVVGLGTGSTVYYLILEISKMLKRGLDIIC' A
#
# COMPACT_ATOMS: atom_id res chain seq x y z
N MET A 1 -18.39 -5.39 9.35
CA MET A 1 -17.13 -4.76 8.88
C MET A 1 -17.30 -3.25 8.88
N ASN A 2 -16.57 -2.53 9.73
CA ASN A 2 -16.65 -1.07 9.83
C ASN A 2 -15.87 -0.38 8.69
N ILE A 3 -16.00 0.95 8.55
CA ILE A 3 -15.40 1.71 7.45
C ILE A 3 -13.86 1.64 7.49
N GLU A 4 -13.25 1.77 8.67
CA GLU A 4 -11.78 1.73 8.78
C GLU A 4 -11.22 0.34 8.43
N GLU A 5 -11.90 -0.73 8.81
CA GLU A 5 -11.57 -2.10 8.41
C GLU A 5 -11.63 -2.26 6.88
N ARG A 6 -12.65 -1.68 6.24
CA ARG A 6 -12.80 -1.69 4.77
C ARG A 6 -11.66 -0.94 4.09
N LYS A 7 -11.29 0.24 4.61
CA LYS A 7 -10.17 1.04 4.08
C LYS A 7 -8.86 0.26 4.20
N ARG A 8 -8.60 -0.33 5.36
CA ARG A 8 -7.41 -1.14 5.61
C ARG A 8 -7.34 -2.35 4.68
N GLN A 9 -8.44 -3.10 4.54
CA GLN A 9 -8.48 -4.26 3.64
C GLN A 9 -8.26 -3.87 2.18
N ALA A 10 -8.91 -2.81 1.70
CA ALA A 10 -8.72 -2.31 0.34
C ALA A 10 -7.25 -1.93 0.09
N ALA A 11 -6.63 -1.21 1.02
CA ALA A 11 -5.23 -0.81 0.95
C ALA A 11 -4.26 -2.02 0.98
N CYS A 12 -4.47 -2.98 1.87
CA CYS A 12 -3.65 -4.19 1.93
C CYS A 12 -3.77 -5.05 0.67
N SER A 13 -4.97 -5.11 0.07
CA SER A 13 -5.16 -5.80 -1.21
C SER A 13 -4.47 -5.08 -2.36
N ALA A 14 -4.53 -3.74 -2.41
CA ALA A 14 -3.82 -2.95 -3.42
C ALA A 14 -2.29 -3.10 -3.30
N ALA A 15 -1.74 -3.10 -2.08
CA ALA A 15 -0.31 -3.28 -1.85
C ALA A 15 0.25 -4.59 -2.48
N LYS A 16 -0.54 -5.67 -2.46
CA LYS A 16 -0.15 -6.98 -3.02
C LYS A 16 -0.03 -6.99 -4.54
N LEU A 17 -0.56 -5.99 -5.23
CA LEU A 17 -0.47 -5.88 -6.69
C LEU A 17 0.84 -5.25 -7.15
N ILE A 18 1.55 -4.57 -6.25
CA ILE A 18 2.82 -3.88 -6.54
C ILE A 18 3.94 -4.91 -6.69
N LYS A 19 4.76 -4.73 -7.72
CA LYS A 19 5.89 -5.57 -8.05
C LYS A 19 7.18 -4.77 -8.00
N ASP A 20 8.28 -5.50 -7.93
CA ASP A 20 9.62 -4.93 -7.99
C ASP A 20 9.83 -4.15 -9.30
N GLY A 21 10.40 -2.96 -9.20
CA GLY A 21 10.62 -2.03 -10.31
C GLY A 21 9.40 -1.21 -10.75
N ASP A 22 8.24 -1.36 -10.10
CA ASP A 22 7.06 -0.55 -10.42
C ASP A 22 7.28 0.95 -10.05
N VAL A 23 6.69 1.83 -10.85
CA VAL A 23 6.49 3.26 -10.50
C VAL A 23 5.08 3.42 -9.97
N VAL A 24 4.94 3.73 -8.68
CA VAL A 24 3.68 3.72 -7.94
C VAL A 24 3.23 5.13 -7.62
N GLY A 25 2.15 5.60 -8.25
CA GLY A 25 1.55 6.88 -7.89
C GLY A 25 0.87 6.84 -6.52
N LEU A 26 1.28 7.72 -5.60
CA LEU A 26 0.66 7.85 -4.27
C LEU A 26 -0.50 8.86 -4.29
N GLY A 27 -1.71 8.37 -4.02
CA GLY A 27 -2.87 9.22 -3.77
C GLY A 27 -2.85 9.87 -2.38
N THR A 28 -3.96 10.50 -1.99
CA THR A 28 -4.15 11.09 -0.66
C THR A 28 -5.35 10.49 0.08
N GLY A 29 -5.44 10.73 1.39
CA GLY A 29 -6.57 10.32 2.23
C GLY A 29 -6.29 9.10 3.13
N SER A 30 -7.22 8.84 4.05
CA SER A 30 -7.01 7.88 5.14
C SER A 30 -6.90 6.42 4.68
N THR A 31 -7.36 6.09 3.47
CA THR A 31 -7.15 4.76 2.88
C THR A 31 -5.71 4.57 2.42
N VAL A 32 -5.13 5.60 1.80
CA VAL A 32 -3.74 5.55 1.30
C VAL A 32 -2.74 5.47 2.46
N TYR A 33 -3.07 6.03 3.61
CA TYR A 33 -2.28 5.83 4.84
C TYR A 33 -1.98 4.35 5.11
N TYR A 34 -2.99 3.48 5.02
CA TYR A 34 -2.82 2.04 5.23
C TYR A 34 -2.00 1.39 4.10
N LEU A 35 -2.09 1.90 2.87
CA LEU A 35 -1.32 1.40 1.72
C LEU A 35 0.17 1.69 1.94
N ILE A 36 0.51 2.92 2.32
CA ILE A 36 1.89 3.34 2.62
C ILE A 36 2.48 2.49 3.75
N LEU A 37 1.72 2.21 4.81
CA LEU A 37 2.18 1.35 5.89
C LEU A 37 2.51 -0.08 5.42
N GLU A 38 1.72 -0.63 4.49
CA GLU A 38 1.95 -1.98 3.97
C GLU A 38 3.12 -2.02 2.99
N ILE A 39 3.20 -1.05 2.06
CA ILE A 39 4.35 -0.85 1.17
C ILE A 39 5.64 -0.73 1.99
N SER A 40 5.63 0.06 3.06
CA SER A 40 6.80 0.24 3.93
C SER A 40 7.33 -1.07 4.52
N LYS A 41 6.45 -2.05 4.80
CA LYS A 41 6.88 -3.38 5.26
C LYS A 41 7.47 -4.21 4.13
N MET A 42 6.93 -4.08 2.92
CA MET A 42 7.43 -4.77 1.72
C MET A 42 8.79 -4.22 1.30
N LEU A 43 8.98 -2.89 1.34
CA LEU A 43 10.28 -2.24 1.11
C LEU A 43 11.35 -2.77 2.07
N LYS A 44 11.02 -2.89 3.36
CA LYS A 44 11.91 -3.49 4.37
C LYS A 44 12.23 -4.97 4.11
N ARG A 45 11.43 -5.66 3.31
CA ARG A 45 11.64 -7.06 2.90
C ARG A 45 12.33 -7.18 1.54
N GLY A 46 12.76 -6.06 0.96
CA GLY A 46 13.52 -6.03 -0.29
C GLY A 46 12.69 -5.76 -1.54
N LEU A 47 11.44 -5.30 -1.42
CA LEU A 47 10.75 -4.67 -2.56
C LEU A 47 11.48 -3.37 -2.92
N ASP A 48 11.79 -3.16 -4.19
CA ASP A 48 12.34 -1.92 -4.72
C ASP A 48 11.35 -1.29 -5.70
N ILE A 49 10.91 -0.05 -5.44
CA ILE A 49 9.95 0.69 -6.26
C ILE A 49 10.23 2.19 -6.19
N ILE A 50 9.71 2.92 -7.16
CA ILE A 50 9.69 4.39 -7.15
C ILE A 50 8.27 4.83 -6.81
N CYS A 51 8.12 5.78 -5.89
CA CYS A 51 6.83 6.31 -5.45
C CYS A 51 6.74 7.82 -5.69
#